data_AF-A0A966WY41-F1
#
_entry.id   AF-A0A966WY41-F1
#
_cell.length_a   1.000
_cell.length_b   1.000
_cell.length_c   1.000
_cell.angle_alpha   90.00
_cell.angle_beta   90.00
_cell.angle_gamma   90.00
#
_symmetry.space_group_name_H-M   'P 1'
#
loop_
_entity.id
_entity.type
_entity.pdbx_description
1 polymer ?
#
loop_
_entity_poly.entity_id
_entity_poly.type
_entity_poly.pdbx_seq_one_letter_code
_entity_poly.pdbx_strand_id
1 'polypeptide(L)'
;LLEIPAVLKPQVRLYATGIIRISRHPQAVGQVLWCATHLLWIGSSFMVATCIGLIAHHLFAVWNGDRRLANRFGAAFEELKASTSVIPFKAVLEGRQQVVLTEFLRPAQLGIAIAVALFWWAHRFIGAGSTAFARTGLAHWLG
;
A
#
# COMPACT_ATOMS: atom_id res chain seq x y z
N LEU A 1 -3.83 42.55 3.01
CA LEU A 1 -2.72 41.78 2.41
C LEU A 1 -2.61 40.37 3.06
N LEU A 2 -3.73 39.65 3.22
CA LEU A 2 -3.75 38.35 3.93
C LEU A 2 -4.43 37.23 3.11
N GLU A 3 -4.57 37.40 1.80
CA GLU A 3 -5.41 36.52 0.96
C GLU A 3 -4.70 35.96 -0.28
N ILE A 4 -3.36 36.01 -0.33
CA ILE A 4 -2.63 35.38 -1.43
C ILE A 4 -2.06 34.04 -0.91
N PRO A 5 -2.79 32.92 -1.05
CA PRO A 5 -2.32 31.58 -0.64
C PRO A 5 -1.02 31.16 -1.34
N ALA A 6 -0.62 31.82 -2.42
CA ALA A 6 0.64 31.57 -3.12
C ALA A 6 1.91 32.01 -2.36
N VAL A 7 1.79 32.87 -1.33
CA VAL A 7 2.94 33.32 -0.51
C VAL A 7 3.19 32.40 0.69
N LEU A 8 2.18 31.63 1.10
CA LEU A 8 2.29 30.72 2.24
C LEU A 8 3.01 29.44 1.83
N LYS A 9 4.02 29.04 2.61
CA LYS A 9 4.67 27.74 2.42
C LYS A 9 3.61 26.63 2.48
N PRO A 10 3.59 25.68 1.52
CA PRO A 10 2.65 24.58 1.55
C PRO A 10 2.82 23.80 2.85
N GLN A 11 1.76 23.79 3.67
CA GLN A 11 1.73 23.08 4.94
C GLN A 11 1.44 21.61 4.68
N VAL A 12 2.41 20.75 4.97
CA VAL A 12 2.20 19.29 4.92
C VAL A 12 1.45 18.89 6.19
N ARG A 13 0.21 18.39 6.03
CA ARG A 13 -0.59 17.89 7.16
C ARG A 13 -0.33 16.40 7.38
N LEU A 14 -0.23 16.02 8.64
CA LEU A 14 -0.24 14.62 9.06
C LEU A 14 -1.70 14.16 9.14
N TYR A 15 -2.04 13.08 8.45
CA TYR A 15 -3.39 12.54 8.41
C TYR A 15 -3.48 11.26 9.24
N ALA A 16 -4.45 11.18 10.14
CA ALA A 16 -4.79 9.99 10.92
C ALA A 16 -6.08 9.33 10.39
N THR A 17 -6.26 9.29 9.07
CA THR A 17 -7.48 8.81 8.41
C THR A 17 -7.20 7.66 7.44
N GLY A 18 -8.26 6.95 7.06
CA GLY A 18 -8.23 5.77 6.20
C GLY A 18 -7.34 4.68 6.77
N ILE A 19 -6.48 4.14 5.91
CA ILE A 19 -5.56 3.05 6.26
C ILE A 19 -4.57 3.43 7.39
N ILE A 20 -4.30 4.73 7.58
CA ILE A 20 -3.40 5.21 8.65
C ILE A 20 -3.99 4.97 10.05
N ARG A 21 -5.33 4.88 10.16
CA ARG A 21 -6.00 4.47 11.41
C ARG A 21 -5.64 3.04 11.81
N ILE A 22 -5.35 2.17 10.84
CA ILE A 22 -4.97 0.77 11.09
C ILE A 22 -3.49 0.68 11.47
N SER A 23 -2.61 1.30 10.68
CA SER A 23 -1.18 1.39 10.97
C SER A 23 -0.61 2.71 10.45
N ARG A 24 0.31 3.32 11.19
CA ARG A 24 1.05 4.51 10.78
C ARG A 24 1.96 4.27 9.57
N HIS A 25 2.38 3.02 9.34
CA HIS A 25 3.25 2.62 8.23
C HIS A 25 2.64 1.47 7.44
N PRO A 26 1.47 1.65 6.82
CA PRO A 26 0.72 0.54 6.24
C PRO A 26 1.43 -0.07 5.04
N GLN A 27 2.21 0.72 4.28
CA GLN A 27 3.01 0.23 3.17
C GLN A 27 4.14 -0.70 3.66
N ALA A 28 4.89 -0.29 4.70
CA ALA A 28 5.97 -1.12 5.24
C ALA A 28 5.43 -2.40 5.86
N VAL A 29 4.30 -2.33 6.59
CA VAL A 29 3.60 -3.51 7.10
C VAL A 29 3.20 -4.45 5.96
N GLY A 30 2.62 -3.91 4.88
CA GLY A 30 2.22 -4.72 3.72
C GLY A 30 3.41 -5.46 3.09
N GLN A 31 4.56 -4.79 2.97
CA GLN A 31 5.78 -5.41 2.44
C GLN A 31 6.34 -6.51 3.37
N VAL A 32 6.28 -6.30 4.68
CA VAL A 32 6.68 -7.33 5.66
C VAL A 32 5.77 -8.56 5.55
N LEU A 33 4.45 -8.37 5.48
CA LEU A 33 3.49 -9.47 5.32
C LEU A 33 3.71 -10.21 3.99
N TRP A 34 3.97 -9.47 2.91
CA TRP A 34 4.29 -10.04 1.60
C TRP A 34 5.54 -10.92 1.67
N CYS A 35 6.64 -10.40 2.22
CA CYS A 35 7.89 -11.13 2.37
C CYS A 35 7.72 -12.37 3.27
N ALA A 36 6.98 -12.25 4.37
CA ALA A 36 6.70 -13.37 5.26
C ALA A 36 5.92 -14.48 4.55
N THR A 37 4.92 -14.13 3.73
CA THR A 37 4.14 -15.10 2.95
C THR A 37 5.01 -15.81 1.91
N HIS A 38 5.89 -15.07 1.22
CA HIS A 38 6.81 -15.66 0.23
C HIS A 38 7.84 -16.58 0.88
N LEU A 39 8.34 -16.22 2.05
CA LEU A 39 9.24 -17.05 2.84
C LEU A 39 8.60 -18.40 3.21
N LEU A 40 7.30 -18.41 3.53
CA LEU A 40 6.55 -19.63 3.85
C LEU A 40 6.25 -20.49 2.61
N TRP A 41 6.08 -19.87 1.44
CA TRP A 41 5.67 -20.56 0.22
C TRP A 41 6.85 -21.07 -0.62
N ILE A 42 7.96 -20.33 -0.68
CA ILE A 42 9.08 -20.59 -1.58
C ILE A 42 10.33 -20.94 -0.77
N GLY A 43 10.69 -22.23 -0.77
CA GLY A 43 11.76 -22.79 0.08
C GLY A 43 13.18 -22.69 -0.45
N SER A 44 13.54 -21.69 -1.26
CA SER A 44 14.92 -21.54 -1.76
C SER A 44 15.77 -20.67 -0.84
N SER A 45 17.07 -20.98 -0.70
CA SER A 45 17.99 -20.19 0.13
C SER A 45 18.08 -18.73 -0.32
N PHE A 46 18.01 -18.48 -1.64
CA PHE A 46 17.95 -17.14 -2.20
C PHE A 46 16.71 -16.38 -1.73
N MET A 47 15.53 -17.02 -1.73
CA MET A 47 14.31 -16.41 -1.23
C MET A 47 14.42 -16.09 0.26
N VAL A 48 14.92 -17.03 1.07
CA VAL A 48 15.09 -16.83 2.51
C VAL A 48 15.96 -15.61 2.80
N ALA A 49 17.14 -15.53 2.19
CA ALA A 49 18.05 -14.39 2.37
C ALA A 49 17.41 -13.07 1.91
N THR A 50 16.74 -13.09 0.75
CA THR A 50 16.07 -11.91 0.19
C THR A 50 14.95 -11.41 1.10
N CYS A 51 14.07 -12.30 1.57
CA CYS A 51 12.96 -11.94 2.46
C CYS A 51 13.46 -11.38 3.79
N ILE A 52 14.49 -11.99 4.40
CA ILE A 52 15.08 -11.48 5.64
C ILE A 52 15.65 -10.08 5.43
N GLY A 53 16.41 -9.88 4.34
CA GLY A 53 16.98 -8.57 4.00
C GLY A 53 15.92 -7.50 3.78
N LEU A 54 14.86 -7.81 3.03
CA LEU A 54 13.75 -6.89 2.78
C LEU A 54 12.95 -6.57 4.05
N ILE A 55 12.67 -7.57 4.89
CA ILE A 55 12.01 -7.35 6.19
C ILE A 55 12.87 -6.41 7.05
N ALA A 56 14.17 -6.67 7.19
CA ALA A 56 15.08 -5.82 7.93
C ALA A 56 15.10 -4.39 7.38
N HIS A 57 15.13 -4.23 6.05
CA HIS A 57 15.05 -2.93 5.39
C HIS A 57 13.75 -2.18 5.74
N HIS A 58 12.59 -2.84 5.72
CA HIS A 58 11.31 -2.22 6.05
C HIS A 58 11.20 -1.84 7.53
N LEU A 59 11.73 -2.66 8.44
CA LEU A 59 11.80 -2.30 9.86
C LEU A 59 12.68 -1.08 10.09
N PHE A 60 13.84 -1.01 9.42
CA PHE A 60 14.69 0.17 9.44
C PHE A 60 13.97 1.40 8.84
N ALA A 61 13.24 1.23 7.74
CA ALA A 61 12.49 2.30 7.09
C ALA A 61 11.40 2.88 8.00
N VAL A 62 10.71 2.05 8.78
CA VAL A 62 9.73 2.49 9.79
C VAL A 62 10.40 3.36 10.84
N TRP A 63 11.49 2.88 11.45
CA TRP A 63 12.23 3.64 12.47
C TRP A 63 12.75 4.97 11.93
N ASN A 64 13.43 4.95 10.77
CA ASN A 64 13.99 6.16 10.18
C ASN A 64 12.88 7.12 9.70
N GLY A 65 11.74 6.57 9.26
CA GLY A 65 10.54 7.32 8.91
C GLY A 65 10.01 8.10 10.11
N ASP A 66 9.76 7.43 11.23
CA ASP A 66 9.31 8.05 12.48
C ASP A 66 10.30 9.11 12.98
N ARG A 67 11.61 8.81 12.94
CA ARG A 67 12.66 9.79 13.32
C ARG A 67 12.61 11.05 12.45
N ARG A 68 12.48 10.90 11.12
CA ARG A 68 12.39 12.02 10.20
C ARG A 68 11.12 12.84 10.39
N LEU A 69 10.00 12.18 10.68
CA LEU A 69 8.72 12.85 10.95
C LEU A 69 8.77 13.62 12.28
N ALA A 70 9.32 13.02 13.34
CA ALA A 70 9.53 13.70 14.62
C ALA A 70 10.40 14.95 14.46
N ASN A 71 11.54 14.85 13.77
CA ASN A 71 12.43 15.98 13.54
C ASN A 71 11.79 17.11 12.72
N ARG A 72 10.86 16.78 11.81
CA ARG A 72 10.25 17.75 10.90
C ARG A 72 8.97 18.40 11.45
N PHE A 73 8.18 17.65 12.22
CA PHE A 73 6.84 18.05 12.64
C PHE A 73 6.67 18.16 14.16
N GLY A 74 7.65 17.72 14.96
CA GLY A 74 7.69 17.90 16.41
C GLY A 74 6.39 17.46 17.09
N ALA A 75 5.74 18.39 17.80
CA ALA A 75 4.51 18.14 18.54
C ALA A 75 3.38 17.55 17.68
N ALA A 76 3.24 17.98 16.43
CA ALA A 76 2.20 17.45 15.54
C ALA A 76 2.41 15.96 15.22
N PHE A 77 3.67 15.51 15.17
CA PHE A 77 3.95 14.09 14.99
C PHE A 77 3.74 13.29 16.28
N GLU A 78 4.06 13.85 17.44
CA GLU A 78 3.79 13.18 18.71
C GLU A 78 2.27 13.00 18.95
N GLU A 79 1.43 13.95 18.53
CA GLU A 79 -0.04 13.79 18.54
C GLU A 79 -0.51 12.67 17.61
N LEU A 80 0.02 12.62 16.37
CA LEU A 80 -0.26 11.53 15.43
C LEU A 80 0.15 10.18 16.05
N LYS A 81 1.35 10.10 16.61
CA LYS A 81 1.91 8.90 17.22
C LYS A 81 1.12 8.45 18.45
N ALA A 82 0.61 9.39 19.25
CA ALA A 82 -0.25 9.12 20.39
C ALA A 82 -1.63 8.56 20.01
N SER A 83 -2.12 8.82 18.80
CA SER A 83 -3.42 8.31 18.30
C SER A 83 -3.31 7.13 17.33
N THR A 84 -2.10 6.64 17.04
CA THR A 84 -1.88 5.58 16.03
C THR A 84 -0.82 4.56 16.49
N SER A 85 -0.57 3.52 15.69
CA SER A 85 0.40 2.46 15.99
C SER A 85 1.13 2.00 14.73
N VAL A 86 2.37 1.52 14.85
CA VAL A 86 3.05 0.81 13.76
C VAL A 86 2.42 -0.57 13.57
N ILE A 87 2.18 -1.29 14.67
CA ILE A 87 1.52 -2.59 14.67
C ILE A 87 0.06 -2.39 14.25
N PRO A 88 -0.42 -3.10 13.21
CA PRO A 88 -1.79 -2.99 12.73
C PRO A 88 -2.81 -3.20 13.85
N PHE A 89 -3.87 -2.39 13.85
CA PHE A 89 -5.02 -2.44 14.77
C PHE A 89 -4.72 -2.20 16.25
N LYS A 90 -3.46 -2.22 16.71
CA LYS A 90 -3.10 -2.02 18.12
C LYS A 90 -3.69 -0.74 18.70
N ALA A 91 -3.62 0.39 17.99
CA ALA A 91 -4.21 1.65 18.45
C ALA A 91 -5.74 1.62 18.55
N VAL A 92 -6.38 0.82 17.68
CA VAL A 92 -7.85 0.63 17.70
C VAL A 92 -8.25 -0.24 18.87
N LEU A 93 -7.53 -1.34 19.10
CA LEU A 93 -7.76 -2.24 20.24
C LEU A 93 -7.50 -1.54 21.58
N GLU A 94 -6.55 -0.62 21.64
CA GLU A 94 -6.26 0.23 22.80
C GLU A 94 -7.26 1.39 22.98
N GLY A 95 -8.23 1.56 22.08
CA GLY A 95 -9.21 2.66 22.13
C GLY A 95 -8.66 4.05 21.79
N ARG A 96 -7.39 4.16 21.40
CA ARG A 96 -6.75 5.43 20.96
C ARG A 96 -7.19 5.85 19.56
N GLN A 97 -7.79 4.94 18.80
CA GLN A 97 -8.19 5.13 17.41
C GLN A 97 -9.51 4.41 17.13
N GLN A 98 -10.29 4.91 16.17
CA GLN A 98 -11.54 4.28 15.72
C GLN A 98 -11.48 4.02 14.23
N VAL A 99 -11.98 2.86 13.78
CA VAL A 99 -12.08 2.54 12.36
C VAL A 99 -13.36 3.13 11.80
N VAL A 100 -13.23 4.01 10.81
CA VAL A 100 -14.37 4.64 10.13
C VAL A 100 -14.51 4.00 8.75
N LEU A 101 -15.46 3.08 8.62
CA LEU A 101 -15.64 2.28 7.39
C LEU A 101 -15.91 3.13 6.15
N THR A 102 -16.59 4.26 6.31
CA THR A 102 -16.91 5.18 5.22
C THR A 102 -15.66 5.80 4.58
N GLU A 103 -14.53 5.88 5.29
CA GLU A 103 -13.26 6.38 4.73
C GLU A 103 -12.62 5.41 3.73
N PHE A 104 -13.02 4.13 3.77
CA PHE A 104 -12.54 3.09 2.88
C PHE A 104 -13.43 2.93 1.65
N LEU A 105 -14.64 3.49 1.65
CA LEU A 105 -15.55 3.45 0.51
C LEU A 105 -15.19 4.57 -0.47
N ARG A 106 -14.71 4.21 -1.66
CA ARG A 106 -14.29 5.16 -2.70
C ARG A 106 -14.92 4.80 -4.04
N PRO A 107 -15.40 5.77 -4.84
CA PRO A 107 -15.94 5.51 -6.17
C PRO A 107 -15.01 4.72 -7.10
N ALA A 108 -13.70 4.86 -6.92
CA ALA A 108 -12.69 4.07 -7.63
C ALA A 108 -12.86 2.56 -7.47
N GLN A 109 -13.42 2.08 -6.36
CA GLN A 109 -13.68 0.66 -6.12
C GLN A 109 -14.71 0.09 -7.11
N LEU A 110 -15.70 0.89 -7.52
CA LEU A 110 -16.65 0.49 -8.54
C LEU A 110 -15.95 0.30 -9.89
N GLY A 111 -15.06 1.22 -10.26
CA GLY A 111 -14.24 1.09 -11.47
C GLY A 111 -13.36 -0.16 -11.45
N ILE A 112 -12.72 -0.43 -10.31
CA ILE A 112 -11.92 -1.66 -10.11
C ILE A 112 -12.82 -2.90 -10.23
N ALA A 113 -14.00 -2.91 -9.59
CA ALA A 113 -14.92 -4.04 -9.65
C ALA A 113 -15.41 -4.32 -11.08
N ILE A 114 -15.75 -3.26 -11.84
CA ILE A 114 -16.12 -3.37 -13.25
C ILE A 114 -14.95 -3.91 -14.07
N ALA A 115 -13.75 -3.38 -13.89
CA ALA A 115 -12.56 -3.85 -14.62
C ALA A 115 -12.31 -5.34 -14.32
N VAL A 116 -12.31 -5.74 -13.05
CA VAL A 116 -12.14 -7.14 -12.64
C VAL A 116 -13.22 -8.03 -13.25
N ALA A 117 -14.48 -7.62 -13.21
CA ALA A 117 -15.59 -8.38 -13.81
C ALA A 117 -15.45 -8.53 -15.33
N LEU A 118 -15.07 -7.45 -16.02
CA LEU A 118 -14.84 -7.45 -17.46
C LEU A 118 -13.66 -8.34 -17.85
N PHE A 119 -12.53 -8.24 -17.15
CA PHE A 119 -11.36 -9.11 -17.41
C PHE A 119 -11.68 -10.57 -17.12
N TRP A 120 -12.37 -10.84 -16.01
CA TRP A 120 -12.81 -12.19 -15.66
C TRP A 120 -13.75 -12.76 -16.72
N TRP A 121 -14.73 -11.99 -17.19
CA TRP A 121 -15.60 -12.41 -18.29
C TRP A 121 -14.84 -12.59 -19.60
N ALA A 122 -13.87 -11.71 -19.88
CA ALA A 122 -13.04 -11.77 -21.08
C ALA A 122 -12.12 -12.99 -21.13
N HIS A 123 -11.81 -13.63 -19.98
CA HIS A 123 -11.02 -14.86 -19.95
C HIS A 123 -11.59 -15.95 -20.87
N ARG A 124 -12.92 -16.03 -21.02
CA ARG A 124 -13.56 -17.02 -21.91
C ARG A 124 -13.16 -16.87 -23.38
N PHE A 125 -12.71 -15.67 -23.78
CA PHE A 125 -12.28 -15.39 -25.14
C PHE A 125 -10.78 -15.59 -25.35
N ILE A 126 -9.98 -15.82 -24.31
CA ILE A 126 -8.53 -15.99 -24.44
C ILE A 126 -8.19 -17.15 -25.40
N GLY A 127 -8.90 -18.28 -25.30
CA GLY A 127 -8.69 -19.42 -26.22
C GLY A 127 -8.99 -19.04 -27.68
N ALA A 128 -10.15 -18.44 -27.94
CA ALA A 128 -10.53 -17.98 -29.28
C ALA A 128 -9.55 -16.92 -29.83
N GLY A 129 -9.13 -15.97 -29.00
CA GLY A 129 -8.15 -14.94 -29.36
C GLY A 129 -6.77 -15.52 -29.68
N SER A 130 -6.29 -16.47 -28.87
CA SER A 130 -4.98 -17.11 -29.10
C SER A 130 -4.95 -17.89 -30.41
N THR A 131 -6.02 -18.64 -30.72
CA THR A 131 -6.12 -19.41 -31.97
C THR A 131 -6.27 -18.51 -33.19
N ALA A 132 -7.01 -17.40 -33.08
CA ALA A 132 -7.12 -16.41 -34.14
C ALA A 132 -5.77 -15.71 -34.39
N PHE A 133 -5.06 -15.31 -33.34
CA PHE A 133 -3.75 -14.67 -33.43
C PHE A 133 -2.70 -15.60 -34.07
N ALA A 134 -2.62 -16.87 -33.64
CA ALA A 134 -1.67 -17.85 -34.16
C ALA A 134 -1.82 -18.10 -35.68
N ARG A 135 -2.99 -17.81 -36.26
CA ARG A 135 -3.26 -17.93 -37.69
C ARG A 135 -2.88 -16.69 -38.49
N THR A 136 -2.40 -15.63 -37.86
CA THR A 136 -1.97 -14.40 -38.53
C THR A 136 -0.52 -14.50 -39.00
N GLY A 137 -0.18 -13.79 -40.09
CA GLY A 137 1.22 -13.68 -40.55
C GLY A 137 2.14 -13.01 -39.53
N LEU A 138 1.59 -12.18 -38.64
CA LEU A 138 2.34 -11.53 -37.55
C LEU A 138 2.83 -12.54 -36.51
N ALA A 139 2.00 -13.53 -36.16
CA ALA A 139 2.39 -14.59 -35.22
C ALA A 139 3.52 -15.47 -35.78
N HIS A 140 3.52 -15.73 -37.08
CA HIS A 140 4.60 -16.46 -37.75
C HIS A 140 5.93 -15.68 -37.75
N TRP A 141 5.88 -14.35 -37.71
CA TRP A 141 7.10 -13.51 -37.72
C TRP A 141 7.68 -13.31 -36.30
N LEU A 142 6.85 -13.45 -35.25
CA LEU A 142 7.22 -13.22 -33.85
C LEU A 142 7.54 -14.50 -33.06
N GLY A 143 7.14 -15.68 -33.55
CA GLY A 143 7.44 -16.98 -32.94
C GLY A 143 8.72 -17.60 -33.48
#